data_AF-A0A497J8T0-F1
#
_entry.id   AF-A0A497J8T0-F1
#
_cell.length_a   1.000
_cell.length_b   1.000
_cell.length_c   1.000
_cell.angle_alpha   90.00
_cell.angle_beta   90.00
_cell.angle_gamma   90.00
#
_symmetry.space_group_name_H-M   'P 1'
#
loop_
_entity.id
_entity.type
_entity.pdbx_description
1 polymer ?
#
loop_
_entity_poly.entity_id
_entity_poly.type
_entity_poly.pdbx_seq_one_letter_code
_entity_poly.pdbx_strand_id
1 'polypeptide(L)'
;MRSYFFVAVSNQENLDLCKKYALAGFNNSINGAWAFCDIDVGDYVTFIYGAKAHNLYEVKKKEAILNAENLPPWKPITFKESGRTYYFPFRLNLKPIRKFEESLVRTEFAYIAENLLLRGGYRKTHFQADQTTLQNVSEMGKVYEEKVKELKLGEYQTFEPKFTRSKDINPPEIFGFREVILQALLRKYITKKFEGISKPDWN
;
A
#
# COMPACT_ATOMS: atom_id res chain seq x y z
N MET A 1 11.88 12.09 3.28
CA MET A 1 10.79 12.15 4.25
C MET A 1 9.94 10.93 4.03
N ARG A 2 9.83 10.06 5.04
CA ARG A 2 9.09 8.81 4.92
C ARG A 2 7.61 9.12 5.08
N SER A 3 6.79 8.64 4.15
CA SER A 3 5.35 8.76 4.22
C SER A 3 4.76 7.60 5.00
N TYR A 4 3.55 7.79 5.54
CA TYR A 4 2.81 6.76 6.24
C TYR A 4 1.48 6.51 5.54
N PHE A 5 1.14 5.24 5.32
CA PHE A 5 -0.05 4.83 4.60
C PHE A 5 -0.86 3.80 5.37
N PHE A 6 -2.18 3.91 5.24
CA PHE A 6 -3.09 2.85 5.58
C PHE A 6 -3.50 2.11 4.31
N VAL A 7 -3.34 0.79 4.29
CA VAL A 7 -3.69 -0.07 3.16
C VAL A 7 -4.92 -0.88 3.51
N ALA A 8 -5.99 -0.73 2.73
CA ALA A 8 -7.24 -1.45 2.94
C ALA A 8 -7.12 -2.89 2.44
N VAL A 9 -7.52 -3.84 3.29
CA VAL A 9 -7.51 -5.27 2.96
C VAL A 9 -8.95 -5.75 2.79
N SER A 10 -9.20 -6.59 1.78
CA SER A 10 -10.56 -6.94 1.36
C SER A 10 -11.28 -7.95 2.28
N ASN A 11 -10.54 -8.85 2.92
CA ASN A 11 -11.10 -9.89 3.78
C ASN A 11 -10.08 -10.33 4.86
N GLN A 12 -10.56 -11.06 5.87
CA GLN A 12 -9.74 -11.54 6.98
C GLN A 12 -8.64 -12.50 6.50
N GLU A 13 -8.92 -13.40 5.55
CA GLU A 13 -7.94 -14.34 5.01
C GLU A 13 -6.74 -13.60 4.41
N ASN A 14 -6.98 -12.56 3.62
CA ASN A 14 -5.94 -11.73 3.03
C ASN A 14 -5.17 -10.96 4.10
N LEU A 15 -5.83 -10.47 5.15
CA LEU A 15 -5.15 -9.81 6.27
C LEU A 15 -4.19 -10.78 6.96
N ASP A 16 -4.63 -12.01 7.20
CA ASP A 16 -3.81 -13.04 7.83
C ASP A 16 -2.61 -13.40 6.95
N LEU A 17 -2.80 -13.52 5.63
CA LEU A 17 -1.70 -13.72 4.68
C LEU A 17 -0.70 -12.54 4.70
N CYS A 18 -1.21 -11.30 4.69
CA CYS A 18 -0.39 -10.10 4.77
C CYS A 18 0.44 -10.06 6.06
N LYS A 19 -0.18 -10.36 7.22
CA LYS A 19 0.51 -10.42 8.53
C LYS A 19 1.52 -11.56 8.59
N LYS A 20 1.16 -12.74 8.05
CA LYS A 20 1.99 -13.96 8.10
C LYS A 20 3.28 -13.84 7.30
N TYR A 21 3.19 -13.29 6.08
CA TYR A 21 4.33 -13.17 5.16
C TYR A 21 4.96 -11.77 5.15
N ALA A 22 4.41 -10.82 5.91
CA ALA A 22 4.76 -9.40 5.84
C ALA A 22 4.76 -8.88 4.39
N LEU A 23 3.64 -9.11 3.69
CA LEU A 23 3.45 -8.69 2.31
C LEU A 23 2.20 -7.82 2.19
N ALA A 24 2.23 -6.84 1.30
CA ALA A 24 1.03 -6.17 0.80
C ALA A 24 0.91 -6.42 -0.72
N GLY A 25 -0.25 -6.88 -1.17
CA GLY A 25 -0.52 -7.15 -2.57
C GLY A 25 -1.61 -6.22 -3.10
N PHE A 26 -1.37 -5.60 -4.25
CA PHE A 26 -2.36 -4.80 -4.96
C PHE A 26 -2.73 -5.44 -6.29
N ASN A 27 -3.99 -5.28 -6.68
CA ASN A 27 -4.52 -5.96 -7.84
C ASN A 27 -3.96 -5.43 -9.17
N ASN A 28 -4.11 -6.20 -10.23
CA ASN A 28 -3.76 -5.88 -11.63
C ASN A 28 -4.55 -4.70 -12.24
N SER A 29 -5.27 -3.92 -11.44
CA SER A 29 -6.01 -2.74 -11.90
C SER A 29 -5.16 -1.48 -11.80
N ILE A 30 -5.67 -0.39 -12.40
CA ILE A 30 -5.06 0.93 -12.27
C ILE A 30 -4.95 1.42 -10.83
N ASN A 31 -5.87 1.01 -9.94
CA ASN A 31 -5.81 1.40 -8.53
C ASN A 31 -4.66 0.69 -7.80
N GLY A 32 -4.34 -0.54 -8.21
CA GLY A 32 -3.18 -1.25 -7.68
C GLY A 32 -1.87 -0.69 -8.23
N ALA A 33 -1.82 -0.37 -9.52
CA ALA A 33 -0.68 0.32 -10.12
C ALA A 33 -0.44 1.69 -9.48
N TRP A 34 -1.52 2.45 -9.21
CA TRP A 34 -1.43 3.72 -8.49
C TRP A 34 -0.84 3.55 -7.09
N ALA A 35 -1.35 2.61 -6.28
CA ALA A 35 -0.80 2.34 -4.94
C ALA A 35 0.69 1.97 -4.98
N PHE A 36 1.08 1.13 -5.94
CA PHE A 36 2.48 0.74 -6.16
C PHE A 36 3.39 1.93 -6.53
N CYS A 37 2.85 2.86 -7.32
CA CYS A 37 3.54 4.10 -7.67
C CYS A 37 3.55 5.11 -6.52
N ASP A 38 2.57 5.07 -5.62
CA ASP A 38 2.38 6.05 -4.55
C ASP A 38 3.20 5.74 -3.29
N ILE A 39 3.38 4.46 -2.96
CA ILE A 39 4.11 4.01 -1.76
C ILE A 39 5.55 3.65 -2.13
N ASP A 40 6.57 4.23 -1.49
CA ASP A 40 7.99 3.96 -1.75
C ASP A 40 8.68 3.08 -0.70
N VAL A 41 9.87 2.59 -1.05
CA VAL A 41 10.76 1.91 -0.11
C VAL A 41 11.16 2.90 0.99
N GLY A 42 11.08 2.44 2.24
CA GLY A 42 11.29 3.25 3.45
C GLY A 42 10.02 3.89 4.00
N ASP A 43 8.91 3.90 3.26
CA ASP A 43 7.62 4.36 3.79
C ASP A 43 7.04 3.36 4.80
N TYR A 44 6.10 3.84 5.61
CA TYR A 44 5.40 3.02 6.60
C TYR A 44 4.00 2.64 6.11
N VAL A 45 3.57 1.43 6.48
CA VAL A 45 2.25 0.91 6.13
C VAL A 45 1.60 0.28 7.36
N THR A 46 0.30 0.51 7.50
CA THR A 46 -0.60 -0.19 8.43
C THR A 46 -1.79 -0.74 7.67
N PHE A 47 -2.26 -1.93 8.03
CA PHE A 47 -3.42 -2.53 7.36
C PHE A 47 -4.73 -2.07 7.99
N ILE A 48 -5.73 -1.82 7.16
CA ILE A 48 -7.12 -1.58 7.58
C ILE A 48 -7.96 -2.79 7.24
N TYR A 49 -8.66 -3.32 8.25
CA TYR A 49 -9.72 -4.30 8.06
C TYR A 49 -10.71 -4.23 9.22
N GLY A 50 -12.02 -4.33 8.92
CA GLY A 50 -13.07 -4.35 9.94
C GLY A 50 -13.10 -3.10 10.84
N ALA A 51 -12.88 -1.92 10.27
CA ALA A 51 -12.75 -0.65 11.00
C ALA A 51 -11.62 -0.62 12.07
N LYS A 52 -10.61 -1.49 11.92
CA LYS A 52 -9.43 -1.55 12.78
C LYS A 52 -8.15 -1.37 11.98
N ALA A 53 -7.16 -0.78 12.63
CA ALA A 53 -5.78 -0.67 12.20
C ALA A 53 -4.96 -1.85 12.74
N HIS A 54 -4.15 -2.46 11.88
CA HIS A 54 -3.39 -3.68 12.19
C HIS A 54 -1.92 -3.51 11.89
N ASN A 55 -1.10 -3.53 12.95
CA ASN A 55 0.35 -3.51 12.94
C ASN A 55 0.97 -2.30 12.19
N LEU A 56 2.25 -2.02 12.48
CA LEU A 56 3.04 -1.06 11.72
C LEU A 56 4.15 -1.81 11.00
N TYR A 57 4.32 -1.51 9.72
CA TYR A 57 5.38 -2.07 8.90
C TYR A 57 6.15 -0.97 8.17
N GLU A 58 7.39 -1.26 7.83
CA GLU A 58 8.23 -0.46 6.93
C GLU A 58 8.37 -1.18 5.59
N VAL A 59 8.22 -0.48 4.48
CA VAL A 59 8.38 -1.03 3.13
C VAL A 59 9.87 -1.23 2.85
N LYS A 60 10.29 -2.48 2.64
CA LYS A 60 11.70 -2.81 2.34
C LYS A 60 11.98 -3.02 0.88
N LYS A 61 11.01 -3.52 0.13
CA LYS A 61 11.15 -3.76 -1.31
C LYS A 61 9.79 -3.66 -1.97
N LYS A 62 9.78 -3.25 -3.23
CA LYS A 62 8.59 -3.23 -4.08
C LYS A 62 8.90 -3.98 -5.38
N GLU A 63 7.98 -4.81 -5.83
CA GLU A 63 8.15 -5.62 -7.04
C GLU A 63 6.81 -5.74 -7.77
N ALA A 64 6.84 -5.61 -9.10
CA ALA A 64 5.70 -5.98 -9.93
C ALA A 64 6.06 -7.29 -10.65
N ILE A 65 5.25 -8.33 -10.44
CA ILE A 65 5.57 -9.71 -10.84
C ILE A 65 4.72 -10.13 -12.04
N LEU A 66 5.36 -10.72 -13.05
CA LEU A 66 4.69 -11.32 -14.21
C LEU A 66 4.01 -12.63 -13.82
N ASN A 67 2.84 -12.89 -14.42
CA ASN A 67 2.04 -14.10 -14.18
C ASN A 67 1.75 -14.36 -12.68
N ALA A 68 1.53 -13.27 -11.92
CA ALA A 68 1.36 -13.33 -10.47
C ALA A 68 0.10 -14.09 -10.03
N GLU A 69 -0.82 -14.38 -10.94
CA GLU A 69 -1.97 -15.27 -10.73
C GLU A 69 -1.57 -16.71 -10.36
N ASN A 70 -0.38 -17.14 -10.77
CA ASN A 70 0.14 -18.48 -10.49
C ASN A 70 1.01 -18.52 -9.22
N LEU A 71 1.21 -17.38 -8.54
CA LEU A 71 2.13 -17.26 -7.42
C LEU A 71 1.40 -17.05 -6.09
N PRO A 72 1.80 -17.74 -5.01
CA PRO A 72 1.26 -17.49 -3.68
C PRO A 72 1.63 -16.08 -3.20
N PRO A 73 0.99 -15.52 -2.16
CA PRO A 73 0.04 -16.18 -1.26
C PRO A 73 -1.43 -15.98 -1.63
N TRP A 74 -1.75 -15.02 -2.50
CA TRP A 74 -3.13 -14.67 -2.82
C TRP A 74 -3.64 -15.44 -4.02
N LYS A 75 -4.86 -15.97 -3.90
CA LYS A 75 -5.56 -16.58 -5.02
C LYS A 75 -6.18 -15.50 -5.91
N PRO A 76 -6.20 -15.69 -7.25
CA PRO A 76 -6.96 -14.83 -8.13
C PRO A 76 -8.45 -14.83 -7.78
N ILE A 77 -9.10 -13.67 -7.95
CA ILE A 77 -10.52 -13.46 -7.67
C ILE A 77 -11.21 -13.14 -9.00
N THR A 78 -12.11 -14.02 -9.42
CA THR A 78 -12.93 -13.82 -10.62
C THR A 78 -14.34 -13.37 -10.24
N PHE A 79 -14.74 -12.19 -10.70
CA PHE A 79 -16.09 -11.68 -10.47
C PHE A 79 -17.05 -12.24 -11.52
N LYS A 80 -18.06 -12.98 -11.07
CA LYS A 80 -19.03 -13.66 -11.95
C LYS A 80 -19.82 -12.68 -12.82
N GLU A 81 -20.18 -11.50 -12.32
CA GLU A 81 -20.99 -10.55 -13.10
C GLU A 81 -20.20 -9.88 -14.24
N SER A 82 -18.89 -9.71 -14.08
CA SER A 82 -18.05 -8.98 -15.06
C SER A 82 -17.11 -9.88 -15.87
N GLY A 83 -16.96 -11.15 -15.47
CA GLY A 83 -15.97 -12.08 -16.02
C GLY A 83 -14.51 -11.68 -15.76
N ARG A 84 -14.26 -10.58 -15.03
CA ARG A 84 -12.90 -10.06 -14.80
C ARG A 84 -12.22 -10.82 -13.67
N THR A 85 -10.97 -11.21 -13.94
CA THR A 85 -10.10 -11.85 -12.96
C THR A 85 -9.08 -10.85 -12.44
N TYR A 86 -9.09 -10.65 -11.12
CA TYR A 86 -8.12 -9.84 -10.41
C TYR A 86 -7.12 -10.73 -9.72
N TYR A 87 -5.85 -10.49 -9.97
CA TYR A 87 -4.72 -11.09 -9.28
C TYR A 87 -3.80 -9.97 -8.78
N PHE A 88 -2.74 -10.33 -8.03
CA PHE A 88 -1.95 -9.37 -7.24
C PHE A 88 -0.49 -9.28 -7.71
N PRO A 89 -0.22 -8.60 -8.86
CA PRO A 89 1.13 -8.49 -9.40
C PRO A 89 1.99 -7.48 -8.65
N PHE A 90 1.39 -6.42 -8.12
CA PHE A 90 2.13 -5.37 -7.41
C PHE A 90 2.27 -5.74 -5.93
N ARG A 91 3.50 -5.99 -5.49
CA ARG A 91 3.78 -6.47 -4.14
C ARG A 91 4.75 -5.56 -3.42
N LEU A 92 4.49 -5.35 -2.13
CA LEU A 92 5.42 -4.72 -1.19
C LEU A 92 5.88 -5.78 -0.21
N ASN A 93 7.20 -5.94 -0.10
CA ASN A 93 7.82 -6.70 0.98
C ASN A 93 8.02 -5.77 2.17
N LEU A 94 7.50 -6.19 3.32
CA LEU A 94 7.39 -5.37 4.50
C LEU A 94 8.27 -5.92 5.62
N LYS A 95 8.82 -5.02 6.43
CA LYS A 95 9.44 -5.35 7.72
C LYS A 95 8.47 -4.93 8.82
N PRO A 96 7.97 -5.86 9.66
CA PRO A 96 7.16 -5.49 10.81
C PRO A 96 7.98 -4.67 11.81
N ILE A 97 7.37 -3.63 12.36
CA ILE A 97 7.96 -2.73 13.35
C ILE A 97 7.19 -2.82 14.67
N ARG A 98 5.86 -2.69 14.62
CA ARG A 98 4.98 -2.80 15.79
C ARG A 98 3.86 -3.80 15.55
N LYS A 99 3.48 -4.51 16.61
CA LYS A 99 2.31 -5.38 16.66
C LYS A 99 1.21 -4.70 17.47
N PHE A 100 0.06 -4.45 16.84
CA PHE A 100 -1.13 -3.89 17.48
C PHE A 100 -2.39 -4.21 16.67
N GLU A 101 -3.53 -4.11 17.33
CA GLU A 101 -4.85 -4.11 16.70
C GLU A 101 -5.71 -3.08 17.42
N GLU A 102 -6.05 -1.99 16.74
CA GLU A 102 -6.67 -0.81 17.35
C GLU A 102 -7.87 -0.34 16.53
N SER A 103 -8.91 0.16 17.20
CA SER A 103 -10.09 0.70 16.54
C SER A 103 -9.78 2.02 15.84
N LEU A 104 -10.25 2.21 14.60
CA LEU A 104 -10.12 3.48 13.88
C LEU A 104 -10.98 4.61 14.47
N VAL A 105 -11.85 4.31 15.43
CA VAL A 105 -12.65 5.32 16.17
C VAL A 105 -11.81 6.06 17.21
N ARG A 106 -10.62 5.54 17.55
CA ARG A 106 -9.69 6.22 18.45
C ARG A 106 -9.32 7.61 17.92
N THR A 107 -9.13 8.57 18.83
CA THR A 107 -8.81 9.96 18.49
C THR A 107 -7.51 10.08 17.71
N GLU A 108 -6.55 9.19 17.95
CA GLU A 108 -5.28 9.14 17.22
C GLU A 108 -5.45 8.79 15.73
N PHE A 109 -6.60 8.24 15.33
CA PHE A 109 -6.94 7.94 13.93
C PHE A 109 -8.01 8.87 13.36
N ALA A 110 -8.43 9.91 14.08
CA ALA A 110 -9.51 10.81 13.66
C ALA A 110 -9.27 11.38 12.26
N TYR A 111 -8.02 11.75 11.94
CA TYR A 111 -7.65 12.23 10.60
C TYR A 111 -7.99 11.21 9.50
N ILE A 112 -7.63 9.94 9.69
CA ILE A 112 -7.90 8.86 8.72
C ILE A 112 -9.39 8.57 8.61
N ALA A 113 -10.06 8.44 9.76
CA ALA A 113 -11.47 8.13 9.84
C ALA A 113 -12.32 9.21 9.15
N GLU A 114 -12.12 10.47 9.51
CA GLU A 114 -12.95 11.59 9.04
C GLU A 114 -12.58 12.06 7.63
N ASN A 115 -11.28 12.18 7.34
CA ASN A 115 -10.86 12.85 6.10
C ASN A 115 -10.65 11.90 4.94
N LEU A 116 -10.36 10.63 5.20
CA LEU A 116 -9.93 9.70 4.15
C LEU A 116 -10.94 8.58 3.91
N LEU A 117 -11.44 7.93 4.96
CA LEU A 117 -12.38 6.83 4.82
C LEU A 117 -13.80 7.32 4.48
N LEU A 118 -14.31 8.33 5.18
CA LEU A 118 -15.65 8.88 4.90
C LEU A 118 -15.72 9.58 3.54
N ARG A 119 -14.65 10.28 3.12
CA ARG A 119 -14.65 11.05 1.86
C ARG A 119 -14.23 10.24 0.63
N GLY A 120 -13.27 9.32 0.78
CA GLY A 120 -12.79 8.48 -0.32
C GLY A 120 -13.57 7.17 -0.48
N GLY A 121 -14.28 6.74 0.56
CA GLY A 121 -14.87 5.41 0.66
C GLY A 121 -13.84 4.29 0.63
N TYR A 122 -14.27 3.06 0.96
CA TYR A 122 -13.44 1.85 0.84
C TYR A 122 -13.09 1.46 -0.62
N ARG A 123 -13.39 2.32 -1.60
CA ARG A 123 -13.04 2.12 -3.01
C ARG A 123 -11.56 2.36 -3.30
N LYS A 124 -10.87 3.14 -2.46
CA LYS A 124 -9.42 3.32 -2.53
C LYS A 124 -8.69 2.18 -1.81
N THR A 125 -7.59 1.74 -2.41
CA THR A 125 -6.75 0.65 -1.87
C THR A 125 -5.80 1.12 -0.77
N HIS A 126 -5.52 2.43 -0.71
CA HIS A 126 -4.60 3.02 0.26
C HIS A 126 -4.95 4.48 0.55
N PHE A 127 -4.49 4.97 1.71
CA PHE A 127 -4.72 6.32 2.21
C PHE A 127 -3.44 6.83 2.88
N GLN A 128 -2.95 8.00 2.46
CA GLN A 128 -1.80 8.62 3.11
C GLN A 128 -2.20 9.31 4.41
N ALA A 129 -1.53 8.97 5.50
CA ALA A 129 -1.67 9.57 6.82
C ALA A 129 -0.71 10.75 7.01
N ASP A 130 -1.00 11.58 8.01
CA ASP A 130 -0.09 12.63 8.45
C ASP A 130 1.00 12.09 9.39
N GLN A 131 2.00 12.94 9.66
CA GLN A 131 3.12 12.60 10.53
C GLN A 131 2.71 12.39 11.98
N THR A 132 1.69 13.12 12.46
CA THR A 132 1.15 12.98 13.81
C THR A 132 0.56 11.59 14.03
N THR A 133 -0.22 11.09 13.06
CA THR A 133 -0.75 9.72 13.12
C THR A 133 0.38 8.71 13.13
N LEU A 134 1.44 8.89 12.33
CA LEU A 134 2.61 8.00 12.35
C LEU A 134 3.29 7.98 13.72
N GLN A 135 3.49 9.15 14.34
CA GLN A 135 4.11 9.24 15.66
C GLN A 135 3.31 8.46 16.70
N ASN A 136 1.99 8.70 16.76
CA ASN A 136 1.10 7.97 17.67
C ASN A 136 1.19 6.46 17.44
N VAL A 137 1.08 6.00 16.18
CA VAL A 137 1.12 4.57 15.83
C VAL A 137 2.49 3.93 16.12
N SER A 138 3.57 4.70 16.02
CA SER A 138 4.93 4.20 16.30
C SER A 138 5.15 3.86 17.78
N GLU A 139 4.32 4.41 18.67
CA GLU A 139 4.33 4.18 20.11
C GLU A 139 3.27 3.15 20.54
N MET A 140 2.33 2.80 19.64
CA MET A 140 1.25 1.85 19.94
C MET A 140 1.72 0.39 20.00
N GLY A 141 1.02 -0.38 20.84
CA GLY A 141 1.20 -1.82 20.98
C GLY A 141 2.58 -2.19 21.48
N LYS A 142 3.16 -3.25 20.87
CA LYS A 142 4.47 -3.79 21.26
C LYS A 142 5.42 -3.81 20.08
N VAL A 143 6.72 -3.84 20.36
CA VAL A 143 7.72 -4.11 19.32
C VAL A 143 7.44 -5.48 18.71
N TYR A 144 7.55 -5.58 17.39
CA TYR A 144 7.34 -6.84 16.71
C TYR A 144 8.60 -7.72 16.85
N GLU A 145 8.52 -8.75 17.70
CA GLU A 145 9.64 -9.67 18.00
C GLU A 145 9.53 -11.03 17.29
N GLU A 146 8.35 -11.33 16.73
CA GLU A 146 8.09 -12.61 16.06
C GLU A 146 8.84 -12.71 14.73
N LYS A 147 9.28 -13.92 14.37
CA LYS A 147 9.87 -14.16 13.04
C LYS A 147 8.76 -14.19 11.98
N VAL A 148 8.88 -13.32 10.98
CA VAL A 148 8.06 -13.36 9.78
C VAL A 148 8.33 -14.67 9.04
N LYS A 149 7.28 -15.34 8.55
CA LYS A 149 7.45 -16.50 7.68
C LYS A 149 7.87 -16.00 6.30
N GLU A 150 9.05 -16.40 5.87
CA GLU A 150 9.50 -16.11 4.51
C GLU A 150 8.65 -16.91 3.51
N LEU A 151 8.08 -16.21 2.53
CA LEU A 151 7.37 -16.84 1.44
C LEU A 151 8.39 -17.29 0.39
N LYS A 152 8.65 -18.60 0.33
CA LYS A 152 9.46 -19.18 -0.74
C LYS A 152 8.69 -19.13 -2.05
N LEU A 153 9.00 -18.15 -2.88
CA LEU A 153 8.57 -18.11 -4.27
C LEU A 153 9.55 -18.94 -5.10
N GLY A 154 9.05 -19.64 -6.11
CA GLY A 154 9.91 -20.27 -7.13
C GLY A 154 10.58 -19.21 -8.01
N GLU A 155 11.13 -19.60 -9.15
CA GLU A 155 11.61 -18.62 -10.13
C GLU A 155 10.42 -17.79 -10.67
N TYR A 156 10.56 -16.46 -10.64
CA TYR A 156 9.60 -15.53 -11.18
C TYR A 156 10.30 -14.38 -11.88
N GLN A 157 9.57 -13.71 -12.78
CA GLN A 157 10.05 -12.54 -13.50
C GLN A 157 9.33 -11.29 -13.00
N THR A 158 10.05 -10.18 -12.97
CA THR A 158 9.50 -8.87 -12.62
C THR A 158 9.39 -7.98 -13.85
N PHE A 159 8.47 -7.02 -13.80
CA PHE A 159 8.34 -5.98 -14.81
C PHE A 159 8.25 -4.61 -14.14
N GLU A 160 8.38 -3.55 -14.94
CA GLU A 160 8.10 -2.18 -14.51
C GLU A 160 6.81 -1.70 -15.17
N PRO A 161 5.80 -1.24 -14.41
CA PRO A 161 4.56 -0.76 -15.00
C PRO A 161 4.81 0.49 -15.84
N LYS A 162 4.30 0.48 -17.07
CA LYS A 162 4.40 1.57 -18.03
C LYS A 162 3.07 2.31 -18.14
N PHE A 163 3.15 3.60 -18.45
CA PHE A 163 1.98 4.45 -18.64
C PHE A 163 1.98 5.07 -20.03
N THR A 164 0.89 4.88 -20.77
CA THR A 164 0.73 5.39 -22.13
C THR A 164 -0.42 6.40 -22.22
N ARG A 165 -0.32 7.33 -23.17
CA ARG A 165 -1.43 8.19 -23.60
C ARG A 165 -2.23 7.56 -24.77
N SER A 166 -1.69 6.52 -25.41
CA SER A 166 -2.35 5.80 -26.50
C SER A 166 -3.42 4.86 -25.97
N LYS A 167 -4.18 4.23 -26.88
CA LYS A 167 -5.18 3.21 -26.54
C LYS A 167 -4.56 1.83 -26.27
N ASP A 168 -3.25 1.68 -26.42
CA ASP A 168 -2.53 0.40 -26.25
C ASP A 168 -2.35 0.07 -24.76
N ILE A 169 -3.47 -0.25 -24.12
CA ILE A 169 -3.55 -0.55 -22.70
C ILE A 169 -3.55 -2.07 -22.52
N ASN A 170 -2.54 -2.59 -21.82
CA ASN A 170 -2.38 -4.01 -21.51
C ASN A 170 -2.06 -4.22 -20.02
N PRO A 171 -3.05 -4.15 -19.12
CA PRO A 171 -2.83 -4.39 -17.69
C PRO A 171 -2.36 -5.83 -17.46
N PRO A 172 -1.37 -6.05 -16.59
CA PRO A 172 -0.86 -5.15 -15.58
C PRO A 172 0.43 -4.40 -15.99
N GLU A 173 0.94 -4.61 -17.20
CA GLU A 173 2.21 -4.04 -17.65
C GLU A 173 2.07 -2.62 -18.19
N ILE A 174 0.99 -2.34 -18.92
CA ILE A 174 0.76 -1.05 -19.58
C ILE A 174 -0.61 -0.52 -19.20
N PHE A 175 -0.63 0.64 -18.56
CA PHE A 175 -1.84 1.35 -18.19
C PHE A 175 -2.00 2.66 -18.96
N GLY A 176 -3.25 3.10 -19.11
CA GLY A 176 -3.51 4.48 -19.49
C GLY A 176 -3.02 5.45 -18.42
N PHE A 177 -2.30 6.49 -18.82
CA PHE A 177 -1.83 7.53 -17.92
C PHE A 177 -3.02 8.29 -17.32
N ARG A 178 -3.10 8.33 -15.98
CA ARG A 178 -4.17 9.03 -15.25
C ARG A 178 -3.58 10.11 -14.37
N GLU A 179 -4.35 11.17 -14.16
CA GLU A 179 -3.96 12.31 -13.33
C GLU A 179 -3.54 11.88 -11.91
N VAL A 180 -4.20 10.89 -11.31
CA VAL A 180 -3.85 10.39 -9.97
C VAL A 180 -2.41 9.85 -9.88
N ILE A 181 -1.88 9.29 -10.98
CA ILE A 181 -0.48 8.84 -11.06
C ILE A 181 0.43 10.06 -11.18
N LEU A 182 0.07 11.05 -11.99
CA LEU A 182 0.82 12.30 -12.08
C LEU A 182 0.89 13.02 -10.74
N GLN A 183 -0.24 13.13 -10.02
CA GLN A 183 -0.31 13.73 -8.69
C GLN A 183 0.59 13.00 -7.69
N ALA A 184 0.60 11.66 -7.72
CA ALA A 184 1.51 10.83 -6.92
C ALA A 184 2.98 11.15 -7.22
N LEU A 185 3.36 11.15 -8.49
CA LEU A 185 4.73 11.41 -8.92
C LEU A 185 5.18 12.84 -8.63
N LEU A 186 4.31 13.83 -8.85
CA LEU A 186 4.58 15.24 -8.56
C LEU A 186 4.78 15.46 -7.07
N ARG A 187 3.88 14.91 -6.23
CA ARG A 187 4.00 15.00 -4.78
C ARG A 187 5.36 14.46 -4.33
N LYS A 188 5.74 13.28 -4.80
CA LYS A 188 7.05 12.68 -4.51
C LYS A 188 8.22 13.54 -4.98
N TYR A 189 8.14 14.06 -6.19
CA TYR A 189 9.18 14.91 -6.76
C TYR A 189 9.36 16.19 -5.93
N ILE A 190 8.26 16.85 -5.57
CA ILE A 190 8.27 18.04 -4.71
C ILE A 190 8.87 17.68 -3.35
N THR A 191 8.37 16.63 -2.68
CA THR A 191 8.89 16.22 -1.37
C THR A 191 10.40 15.95 -1.42
N LYS A 192 10.90 15.20 -2.42
CA LYS A 192 12.34 14.96 -2.59
C LYS A 192 13.13 16.23 -2.91
N LYS A 193 12.59 17.13 -3.73
CA LYS A 193 13.27 18.37 -4.12
C LYS A 193 13.39 19.35 -2.96
N PHE A 194 12.41 19.37 -2.06
CA PHE A 194 12.35 20.28 -0.92
C PHE A 194 12.80 19.63 0.41
N GLU A 195 13.21 18.36 0.38
CA GLU A 195 13.94 17.69 1.47
C GLU A 195 15.35 18.29 1.62
N GLY A 196 15.44 19.40 2.34
CA GLY A 196 16.70 20.12 2.57
C GLY A 196 16.55 21.63 2.68
N ILE A 197 15.38 22.18 2.34
CA ILE A 197 15.09 23.59 2.60
C ILE A 197 14.52 23.66 4.01
N SER A 198 15.37 24.05 4.98
CA SER A 198 14.95 24.41 6.32
C SER A 198 13.80 25.41 6.25
N LYS A 199 12.88 25.34 7.23
CA LYS A 199 11.79 26.32 7.37
C LYS A 199 12.34 27.73 7.15
N PRO A 200 11.62 28.63 6.45
CA PRO A 200 12.00 30.03 6.46
C PRO A 200 12.03 30.48 7.91
N ASP A 201 13.15 31.06 8.34
CA ASP A 201 13.27 31.79 9.59
C ASP A 201 12.36 33.02 9.47
N TRP A 202 11.10 32.84 9.84
CA TRP A 202 10.22 33.96 10.17
C TRP A 202 10.56 34.38 11.61
N ASN A 203 11.71 35.04 11.75
CA ASN A 203 12.00 35.89 12.90
C ASN A 203 11.16 37.16 12.81
#